data_AF-A0A2V6G4R7-F1
#
_entry.id   AF-A0A2V6G4R7-F1
#
_cell.length_a   1.000
_cell.length_b   1.000
_cell.length_c   1.000
_cell.angle_alpha   90.00
_cell.angle_beta   90.00
_cell.angle_gamma   90.00
#
_symmetry.space_group_name_H-M   'P 1'
#
loop_
_entity.id
_entity.type
_entity.pdbx_description
1 polymer ?
#
loop_
_entity_poly.entity_id
_entity_poly.type
_entity_poly.pdbx_seq_one_letter_code
_entity_poly.pdbx_strand_id
1 'polypeptide(L)'
;MALSHPVTLSDEDKLEALRRLDQFRHWRSLDEKRYCLVCGRIITGRQIQIAGGTRGNGPLRLSCPTERCNSIPMDWVLPTDEILAKVEMIMAAEESKGSAEKPANVAKGNGETWDAGKEHNGFASQLRKFALHFKRAL
;
A
#
# COMPACT_ATOMS: atom_id res chain seq x y z
N MET A 1 4.37 -23.99 1.45
CA MET A 1 5.16 -22.99 2.18
C MET A 1 4.23 -22.36 3.21
N ALA A 2 4.49 -22.53 4.51
CA ALA A 2 3.65 -21.93 5.54
C ALA A 2 3.90 -20.42 5.56
N LEU A 3 2.86 -19.62 5.35
CA LEU A 3 2.92 -18.18 5.55
C LEU A 3 3.13 -17.95 7.06
N SER A 4 4.32 -17.47 7.44
CA SER A 4 4.58 -17.07 8.82
C SER A 4 3.67 -15.90 9.15
N HIS A 5 2.88 -16.03 10.21
CA HIS A 5 1.97 -14.98 10.63
C HIS A 5 2.76 -13.81 11.23
N PRO A 6 2.31 -12.56 11.03
CA PRO A 6 2.90 -11.40 11.72
C PRO A 6 2.81 -11.59 13.23
N VAL A 7 3.90 -11.26 13.93
CA VAL A 7 3.98 -11.25 15.39
C VAL A 7 3.61 -9.85 15.88
N THR A 8 2.71 -9.78 16.85
CA THR A 8 2.41 -8.55 17.58
C THR A 8 3.45 -8.35 18.67
N LEU A 9 4.24 -7.28 18.56
CA LEU A 9 5.26 -6.88 19.55
C LEU A 9 4.86 -5.53 20.16
N SER A 10 5.38 -5.24 21.35
CA SER A 10 5.35 -3.87 21.89
C SER A 10 6.14 -2.92 20.97
N ASP A 11 5.93 -1.61 21.10
CA ASP A 11 6.66 -0.63 20.28
C ASP A 11 8.18 -0.67 20.56
N GLU A 12 8.56 -0.86 21.83
CA GLU A 12 9.96 -1.00 22.26
C GLU A 12 10.59 -2.27 21.68
N ASP A 13 9.95 -3.43 21.83
CA ASP A 13 10.45 -4.71 21.30
C ASP A 13 10.51 -4.69 19.77
N LYS A 14 9.55 -4.03 19.14
CA LYS A 14 9.52 -3.87 17.68
C LYS A 14 10.70 -3.02 17.20
N LEU A 15 10.98 -1.91 17.88
CA LEU A 15 12.13 -1.06 17.54
C LEU A 15 13.45 -1.80 17.76
N GLU A 16 13.58 -2.56 18.84
CA GLU A 16 14.75 -3.42 19.08
C GLU A 16 14.91 -4.47 17.98
N ALA A 17 13.83 -5.15 17.60
CA ALA A 17 13.83 -6.13 16.53
C ALA A 17 14.24 -5.52 15.18
N LEU A 18 13.74 -4.33 14.83
CA LEU A 18 14.15 -3.61 13.63
C LEU A 18 15.65 -3.30 13.65
N ARG A 19 16.17 -2.75 14.76
CA ARG A 19 17.61 -2.44 14.92
C ARG A 19 18.49 -3.68 14.81
N ARG A 20 18.04 -4.83 15.32
CA ARG A 20 18.80 -6.08 15.32
C ARG A 20 18.80 -6.78 13.96
N LEU A 21 17.67 -6.73 13.24
CA LEU A 21 17.45 -7.48 12.00
C LEU A 21 17.82 -6.67 10.74
N ASP A 22 17.71 -5.34 10.78
CA ASP A 22 18.19 -4.44 9.72
C ASP A 22 19.57 -3.88 10.10
N GLN A 23 20.60 -4.70 9.90
CA GLN A 23 21.98 -4.35 10.29
C GLN A 23 22.64 -3.33 9.36
N PHE A 24 22.09 -3.13 8.16
CA PHE A 24 22.68 -2.25 7.16
C PHE A 24 22.29 -0.80 7.38
N ARG A 25 21.14 -0.56 8.01
CA ARG A 25 20.60 0.77 8.23
C ARG A 25 19.97 0.83 9.60
N HIS A 26 20.45 1.76 10.41
CA HIS A 26 19.96 1.91 11.77
C HIS A 26 18.57 2.54 11.79
N TRP A 27 17.70 1.97 12.62
CA TRP A 27 16.39 2.52 12.98
C TRP A 27 16.49 3.28 14.30
N ARG A 28 16.30 4.60 14.31
CA ARG A 28 16.31 5.39 15.55
C ARG A 28 14.93 5.44 16.20
N SER A 29 13.86 5.44 15.41
CA SER A 29 12.47 5.39 15.87
C SER A 29 11.59 4.56 14.93
N LEU A 30 10.38 4.20 15.38
CA LEU A 30 9.40 3.52 14.54
C LEU A 30 8.76 4.43 13.47
N ASP A 31 8.93 5.75 13.59
CA ASP A 31 8.40 6.74 12.66
C ASP A 31 9.35 7.01 11.48
N GLU A 32 10.56 6.46 11.52
CA GLU A 32 11.47 6.55 10.38
C GLU A 32 10.83 5.96 9.13
N LYS A 33 11.03 6.67 8.02
CA LYS A 33 10.50 6.30 6.71
C LYS A 33 11.57 5.57 5.91
N ARG A 34 11.16 4.52 5.20
CA ARG A 34 11.95 3.84 4.18
C ARG A 34 11.17 3.80 2.87
N TYR A 35 11.89 3.87 1.76
CA TYR A 35 11.32 3.64 0.45
C TYR A 35 11.61 2.20 0.01
N CYS A 36 10.55 1.44 -0.25
CA CYS A 36 10.66 0.09 -0.77
C CYS A 36 10.89 0.13 -2.28
N LEU A 37 12.05 -0.35 -2.73
CA LEU A 37 12.41 -0.38 -4.15
C LEU A 37 11.55 -1.37 -4.97
N VAL A 38 10.92 -2.36 -4.33
CA VAL A 38 10.12 -3.39 -5.01
C VAL A 38 8.71 -2.89 -5.31
N CYS A 39 8.01 -2.34 -4.32
CA CYS A 39 6.62 -1.88 -4.49
C CYS A 39 6.48 -0.37 -4.66
N GLY A 40 7.57 0.39 -4.54
CA GLY A 40 7.59 1.83 -4.75
C GLY A 40 6.83 2.64 -3.69
N ARG A 41 6.61 2.08 -2.50
CA ARG A 41 5.88 2.76 -1.41
C ARG A 41 6.82 3.18 -0.28
N ILE A 42 6.43 4.26 0.39
CA ILE A 42 7.01 4.65 1.68
C ILE A 42 6.40 3.77 2.76
N ILE A 43 7.27 3.20 3.60
CA ILE A 43 6.90 2.36 4.75
C ILE A 43 7.54 2.94 6.01
N THR A 44 6.88 2.79 7.14
CA THR A 44 7.44 3.15 8.45
C THR A 44 7.82 1.93 9.27
N GLY A 45 8.65 2.12 10.29
CA GLY A 45 8.98 1.09 11.26
C GLY A 45 7.75 0.46 11.88
N ARG A 46 6.72 1.27 12.19
CA ARG A 46 5.42 0.78 12.71
C ARG A 46 4.71 -0.17 11.75
N GLN A 47 4.78 0.07 10.46
CA GLN A 47 4.08 -0.73 9.45
C GLN A 47 4.83 -2.02 9.11
N ILE A 48 6.16 -2.02 9.18
CA ILE A 48 6.96 -3.21 8.84
C ILE A 48 6.46 -4.43 9.60
N GLN A 49 6.27 -5.51 8.84
CA GLN A 49 5.83 -6.78 9.37
C GLN A 49 7.02 -7.55 9.90
N ILE A 50 6.86 -8.12 11.08
CA ILE A 50 7.83 -9.01 11.70
C ILE A 50 7.18 -10.38 11.76
N ALA A 51 7.73 -11.34 11.05
CA ALA A 51 7.19 -12.69 10.96
C ALA A 51 8.30 -13.72 11.21
N GLY A 52 7.95 -14.87 11.77
CA GLY A 52 8.91 -15.87 12.20
C GLY A 52 8.45 -16.54 13.48
N GLY A 53 9.27 -17.43 14.04
CA GLY A 53 8.91 -18.12 15.28
C GLY A 53 7.83 -19.20 15.15
N THR A 54 7.58 -19.76 13.96
CA THR A 54 6.52 -20.78 13.72
C THR A 54 6.66 -22.08 14.53
N ARG A 55 7.76 -22.24 15.29
CA ARG A 55 7.96 -23.26 16.34
C ARG A 55 8.57 -22.68 17.62
N GLY A 56 8.19 -21.47 18.01
CA GLY A 56 8.68 -20.79 19.22
C GLY A 56 10.14 -20.32 19.18
N ASN A 57 10.93 -20.69 18.15
CA ASN A 57 12.38 -20.37 18.11
C ASN A 57 12.97 -20.16 16.70
N GLY A 58 12.13 -20.08 15.65
CA GLY A 58 12.60 -19.78 14.30
C GLY A 58 13.03 -18.31 14.15
N PRO A 59 14.06 -17.99 13.32
CA PRO A 59 14.58 -16.63 13.22
C PRO A 59 13.50 -15.66 12.77
N LEU A 60 13.40 -14.52 13.44
CA LEU A 60 12.55 -13.41 13.05
C LEU A 60 13.01 -12.84 11.71
N ARG A 61 12.06 -12.38 10.91
CA ARG A 61 12.27 -11.79 9.59
C ARG A 61 11.45 -10.52 9.47
N LEU A 62 12.02 -9.53 8.79
CA LEU A 62 11.34 -8.29 8.42
C LEU A 62 10.78 -8.43 7.01
N SER A 63 9.55 -7.99 6.79
CA SER A 63 8.92 -7.94 5.46
C SER A 63 8.12 -6.66 5.24
N CYS A 64 7.96 -6.31 3.96
CA CYS A 64 7.16 -5.17 3.56
C CYS A 64 5.70 -5.32 4.02
N PRO A 65 5.04 -4.25 4.49
CA PRO A 65 3.62 -4.28 4.81
C PRO A 65 2.71 -4.42 3.59
N THR A 66 3.22 -4.14 2.38
CA THR A 66 2.40 -4.16 1.16
C THR A 66 2.05 -5.60 0.78
N GLU A 67 0.77 -5.85 0.52
CA GLU A 67 0.32 -7.18 0.09
C GLU A 67 1.09 -7.68 -1.13
N ARG A 68 1.50 -8.94 -1.08
CA ARG A 68 2.27 -9.63 -2.13
C ARG A 68 3.64 -9.01 -2.46
N CYS A 69 4.11 -8.05 -1.66
CA CYS A 69 5.47 -7.54 -1.75
C CYS A 69 6.40 -8.40 -0.91
N ASN A 70 7.40 -9.00 -1.53
CA ASN A 70 8.38 -9.87 -0.87
C ASN A 70 9.67 -9.13 -0.50
N SER A 71 9.63 -7.80 -0.41
CA SER A 71 10.84 -7.02 -0.16
C SER A 71 11.34 -7.18 1.27
N ILE A 72 12.65 -7.19 1.39
CA ILE A 72 13.43 -7.39 2.62
C ILE A 72 14.25 -6.12 2.92
N PRO A 73 14.89 -6.00 4.10
CA PRO A 73 15.63 -4.79 4.48
C PRO A 73 16.66 -4.28 3.45
N MET A 74 17.25 -5.19 2.67
CA MET A 74 18.16 -4.82 1.58
C MET A 74 17.50 -3.96 0.50
N ASP A 75 16.20 -4.12 0.28
CA ASP A 75 15.43 -3.41 -0.74
C ASP A 75 14.89 -2.05 -0.26
N TRP A 76 15.18 -1.66 0.98
CA TRP A 76 14.59 -0.48 1.62
C TRP A 76 15.60 0.63 1.79
N VAL A 77 15.48 1.70 1.01
CA VAL A 77 16.42 2.83 1.06
C VAL A 77 15.86 3.99 1.88
N LEU A 78 16.72 4.94 2.27
CA LEU A 78 16.23 6.22 2.78
C LEU A 78 15.54 6.96 1.63
N PRO A 79 14.31 7.45 1.80
CA PRO A 79 13.64 8.23 0.78
C PRO A 79 14.37 9.57 0.61
N THR A 80 14.48 10.02 -0.63
CA THR A 80 14.93 11.39 -0.94
C THR A 80 13.75 12.35 -0.84
N ASP A 81 14.05 13.65 -0.70
CA ASP A 81 13.02 14.69 -0.66
C ASP A 81 12.12 14.66 -1.90
N GLU A 82 12.68 14.35 -3.08
CA GLU A 82 11.91 14.18 -4.31
C GLU A 82 10.90 13.03 -4.23
N ILE A 83 11.28 11.90 -3.63
CA ILE A 83 10.39 10.75 -3.46
C ILE A 83 9.29 11.08 -2.45
N LEU A 84 9.64 11.75 -1.34
CA LEU A 84 8.67 12.18 -0.33
C LEU A 84 7.62 13.12 -0.96
N ALA A 85 8.06 14.15 -1.69
CA ALA A 85 7.17 15.09 -2.35
C ALA A 85 6.25 14.39 -3.39
N LYS A 86 6.79 13.47 -4.20
CA LYS A 86 5.99 12.73 -5.18
C LYS A 86 4.90 11.86 -4.52
N VAL A 87 5.25 11.18 -3.42
CA VAL A 87 4.30 10.33 -2.70
C VAL A 87 3.19 11.17 -2.05
N GLU A 88 3.52 12.33 -1.48
CA GLU A 88 2.53 13.28 -0.95
C GLU A 88 1.57 13.79 -2.04
N MET A 89 2.09 14.13 -3.23
CA MET A 89 1.26 14.54 -4.37
C MET A 89 0.32 13.43 -4.85
N ILE A 90 0.78 12.18 -4.89
CA ILE A 90 -0.04 11.03 -5.30
C ILE A 90 -1.16 10.80 -4.27
N MET A 91 -0.85 10.82 -2.97
CA MET A 91 -1.86 10.60 -1.92
C MET A 91 -2.96 11.68 -1.96
N ALA A 92 -2.59 12.96 -2.11
CA ALA A 92 -3.56 14.05 -2.24
C ALA A 92 -4.46 13.93 -3.48
N ALA A 93 -3.91 13.41 -4.59
CA ALA A 93 -4.66 13.20 -5.83
C ALA A 93 -5.61 11.99 -5.75
N GLU A 94 -5.28 10.95 -4.97
CA GLU A 94 -6.14 9.80 -4.73
C GLU A 94 -7.33 10.15 -3.82
N GLU A 95 -7.12 10.97 -2.79
CA GLU A 95 -8.20 11.46 -1.90
C GLU A 95 -9.26 12.26 -2.68
N SER A 96 -8.84 13.07 -3.66
CA SER A 96 -9.75 13.85 -4.50
C SER A 96 -10.63 12.98 -5.42
N LYS A 97 -10.31 11.70 -5.62
CA LYS A 97 -11.08 10.76 -6.46
C LYS A 97 -12.04 9.87 -5.66
N GLY A 98 -11.98 9.91 -4.32
CA GLY A 98 -12.85 9.12 -3.44
C GLY A 98 -14.28 9.66 -3.27
N SER A 99 -14.59 10.87 -3.77
CA SER A 99 -15.85 11.56 -3.50
C SER A 99 -16.89 11.53 -4.63
N ALA A 100 -16.74 10.70 -5.67
CA ALA A 100 -17.80 10.50 -6.65
C ALA A 100 -18.84 9.49 -6.11
N GLU A 101 -19.79 10.04 -5.36
CA GLU A 101 -20.95 9.37 -4.77
C GLU A 101 -21.82 8.64 -5.81
N LYS A 102 -22.26 7.43 -5.45
CA LYS A 102 -23.48 6.82 -6.03
C LYS A 102 -24.65 7.77 -5.75
N PRO A 103 -25.53 8.09 -6.72
CA PRO A 103 -26.74 8.82 -6.39
C PRO A 103 -27.65 7.91 -5.55
N ALA A 104 -27.97 8.39 -4.36
CA ALA A 104 -29.03 7.87 -3.51
C ALA A 104 -30.38 8.28 -4.09
N ASN A 105 -31.27 7.32 -4.34
CA ASN A 105 -32.69 7.59 -4.54
C ASN A 105 -33.48 7.01 -3.34
N VAL A 106 -33.94 7.93 -2.49
CA VAL A 106 -35.04 7.79 -1.53
C VAL A 106 -36.10 8.77 -2.05
N ALA A 107 -37.35 8.43 -2.36
CA ALA A 107 -38.35 7.86 -1.46
C ALA A 107 -39.63 7.37 -2.17
N LYS A 108 -40.41 6.59 -1.41
CA LYS A 108 -41.89 6.68 -1.23
C LYS A 108 -42.80 5.69 -1.98
N GLY A 109 -43.36 4.75 -1.20
CA GLY A 109 -44.79 4.39 -1.14
C GLY A 109 -45.49 3.79 -2.37
N ASN A 110 -45.89 2.52 -2.24
CA ASN A 110 -46.97 1.74 -2.88
C ASN A 110 -47.79 2.34 -4.05
N GLY A 111 -47.91 1.57 -5.14
CA GLY A 111 -49.07 1.59 -6.06
C GLY A 111 -48.78 1.59 -7.57
N GLU A 112 -48.70 0.39 -8.15
CA GLU A 112 -49.12 -0.08 -9.50
C GLU A 112 -48.98 0.75 -10.82
N THR A 113 -48.47 0.01 -11.82
CA THR A 113 -48.78 -0.06 -13.29
C THR A 113 -48.21 0.94 -14.34
N TRP A 114 -47.34 0.34 -15.18
CA TRP A 114 -47.27 0.28 -16.66
C TRP A 114 -46.87 1.48 -17.54
N ASP A 115 -45.87 1.17 -18.40
CA ASP A 115 -45.52 1.65 -19.75
C ASP A 115 -45.38 3.14 -20.07
N ALA A 116 -44.15 3.54 -20.48
CA ALA A 116 -43.90 4.23 -21.76
C ALA A 116 -42.40 4.56 -21.94
N GLY A 117 -41.77 3.91 -22.93
CA GLY A 117 -41.02 4.56 -24.01
C GLY A 117 -39.66 5.26 -23.74
N LYS A 118 -38.70 4.88 -24.61
CA LYS A 118 -37.68 5.76 -25.25
C LYS A 118 -36.54 6.30 -24.36
N GLU A 119 -35.26 6.35 -24.72
CA GLU A 119 -34.43 5.91 -25.83
C GLU A 119 -32.98 6.35 -25.52
N HIS A 120 -32.00 5.54 -25.95
CA HIS A 120 -30.69 5.88 -26.54
C HIS A 120 -29.59 6.72 -25.84
N ASN A 121 -28.38 6.14 -25.96
CA ASN A 121 -27.04 6.74 -26.11
C ASN A 121 -26.43 7.39 -24.85
N GLY A 122 -25.22 7.07 -24.38
CA GLY A 122 -24.06 6.46 -25.03
C GLY A 122 -22.87 7.36 -24.72
N PHE A 123 -21.85 6.87 -24.01
CA PHE A 123 -20.46 7.38 -24.05
C PHE A 123 -19.52 6.34 -23.43
N ALA A 124 -19.44 5.18 -24.09
CA ALA A 124 -18.34 4.24 -23.91
C ALA A 124 -17.13 4.76 -24.71
N SER A 125 -16.36 5.67 -24.11
CA SER A 125 -15.01 6.09 -24.53
C SER A 125 -14.61 7.20 -23.56
N GLN A 126 -13.60 7.05 -22.71
CA GLN A 126 -12.20 7.36 -23.02
C GLN A 126 -11.47 7.18 -21.67
N LEU A 127 -10.42 6.36 -21.55
CA LEU A 127 -9.06 6.88 -21.63
C LEU A 127 -8.10 5.71 -21.85
N ARG A 128 -7.40 5.79 -22.97
CA ARG A 128 -6.32 4.89 -23.37
C ARG A 128 -5.04 5.24 -22.61
N LYS A 129 -4.32 4.19 -22.19
CA LYS A 129 -2.87 3.97 -22.31
C LYS A 129 -1.92 5.08 -21.81
N PHE A 130 -1.11 4.75 -20.81
CA PHE A 130 0.34 5.01 -20.85
C PHE A 130 1.12 3.80 -20.36
N ALA A 131 1.62 3.01 -21.31
CA ALA A 131 2.78 2.15 -21.14
C ALA A 131 3.98 2.91 -21.70
N LEU A 132 4.98 3.18 -20.87
CA LEU A 132 6.31 3.60 -21.28
C LEU A 132 7.28 2.74 -20.45
N HIS A 133 7.76 1.62 -21.00
CA HIS A 133 9.06 1.52 -21.66
C HIS A 133 10.21 2.09 -20.82
N PHE A 134 10.77 1.27 -19.93
CA PHE A 134 12.18 1.40 -19.55
C PHE A 134 13.00 0.35 -20.29
N LYS A 135 13.67 0.83 -21.34
CA LYS A 135 14.75 0.10 -22.02
C LYS A 135 15.94 0.00 -21.06
N ARG A 136 16.48 -1.22 -20.96
CA ARG A 136 17.86 -1.52 -20.60
C ARG A 136 18.82 -0.63 -21.41
N ALA A 137 19.84 -0.09 -20.74
CA ALA A 137 21.13 0.19 -21.35
C ALA A 137 22.22 0.01 -20.28
N LEU A 138 23.01 -1.05 -20.51
CA LEU A 138 24.36 -1.41 -20.04
C LEU A 138 24.65 -1.42 -18.53
#